data_AF-A0A662CI99-F1
#
_entry.id   AF-A0A662CI99-F1
#
_cell.length_a   1.000
_cell.length_b   1.000
_cell.length_c   1.000
_cell.angle_alpha   90.00
_cell.angle_beta   90.00
_cell.angle_gamma   90.00
#
_symmetry.space_group_name_H-M   'P 1'
#
loop_
_entity.id
_entity.type
_entity.pdbx_description
1 polymer ?
#
loop_
_entity_poly.entity_id
_entity_poly.type
_entity_poly.pdbx_seq_one_letter_code
_entity_poly.pdbx_strand_id
1 'polypeptide(L)'
;MKLRSCEQILPHVINRFLHPGLVGIVLAGLLAAFMSTFDSTVNAGTAYIANDIYKRYINPNASNRKYVVVSYICSITVVVIGNVFGLMTESIHSVTKWIVGALFGGFTAPNILKLSI
;
A
#
# COMPACT_ATOMS: atom_id res chain seq x y z
N MET A 1 -2.13 -21.16 25.25
CA MET A 1 -1.37 -20.01 24.74
C MET A 1 -2.27 -19.22 23.79
N LYS A 2 -2.56 -17.95 24.07
CA LYS A 2 -3.61 -17.17 23.39
C LYS A 2 -2.98 -16.30 22.30
N LEU A 3 -3.21 -16.64 21.04
CA LEU A 3 -2.87 -15.80 19.89
C LEU A 3 -3.73 -14.53 19.97
N ARG A 4 -3.11 -13.35 19.95
CA ARG A 4 -3.83 -12.08 20.16
C ARG A 4 -4.51 -11.57 18.89
N SER A 5 -4.02 -11.97 17.72
CA SER A 5 -4.52 -11.49 16.42
C SER A 5 -4.32 -12.56 15.33
N CYS A 6 -5.22 -12.61 14.34
CA CYS A 6 -5.12 -13.54 13.21
C CYS A 6 -3.82 -13.38 12.41
N GLU A 7 -3.25 -12.17 12.41
CA GLU A 7 -1.98 -11.81 11.77
C GLU A 7 -0.78 -12.61 12.32
N GLN A 8 -0.86 -13.08 13.57
CA GLN A 8 0.22 -13.82 14.24
C GLN A 8 0.18 -15.33 13.97
N ILE A 9 -0.87 -15.84 13.33
CA ILE A 9 -1.03 -17.28 13.10
C ILE A 9 0.07 -17.80 12.17
N LEU A 10 0.29 -17.13 11.04
CA LEU A 10 1.28 -17.52 10.04
C LEU A 10 2.71 -17.60 10.60
N PRO A 11 3.27 -16.55 11.24
CA PRO A 11 4.62 -16.64 11.82
C PRO A 11 4.72 -17.67 12.94
N HIS A 12 3.63 -17.92 13.69
CA HIS A 12 3.62 -18.95 14.72
C HIS A 12 3.70 -20.37 14.13
N VAL A 13 2.98 -20.64 13.04
CA VAL A 13 3.04 -21.92 12.34
C VAL A 13 4.43 -22.15 11.73
N ILE A 14 4.99 -21.12 11.08
CA ILE A 14 6.34 -21.19 10.48
C ILE A 14 7.38 -21.57 11.55
N ASN A 15 7.41 -20.86 12.68
CA ASN A 15 8.40 -21.12 13.73
C ASN A 15 8.21 -22.46 14.46
N ARG A 16 6.98 -22.98 14.54
CA ARG A 16 6.69 -24.19 15.32
C ARG A 16 6.85 -25.48 14.51
N PHE A 17 6.64 -25.43 13.20
CA PHE A 17 6.57 -26.63 12.36
C PHE A 17 7.70 -26.75 11.32
N LEU A 18 8.48 -25.69 11.06
CA LEU A 18 9.57 -25.74 10.08
C LEU A 18 10.95 -25.85 10.74
N HIS A 19 11.84 -26.60 10.09
CA HIS A 19 13.26 -26.59 10.44
C HIS A 19 13.90 -25.21 10.12
N PRO A 20 14.94 -24.78 10.86
CA PRO A 20 15.55 -23.47 10.71
C PRO A 20 15.98 -23.10 9.29
N GLY A 21 16.49 -24.06 8.51
CA GLY A 21 16.88 -23.84 7.11
C GLY A 21 15.69 -23.54 6.17
N LEU A 22 14.52 -24.13 6.44
CA LEU A 22 13.31 -23.89 5.65
C LEU A 22 12.62 -22.57 6.02
N VAL A 23 12.75 -22.13 7.28
CA VAL A 23 12.24 -20.82 7.72
C VAL A 23 12.83 -19.69 6.87
N GLY A 24 14.13 -19.73 6.62
CA GLY A 24 14.81 -18.74 5.77
C GLY A 24 14.25 -18.71 4.33
N ILE A 25 14.03 -19.88 3.73
CA ILE A 25 13.48 -20.00 2.37
C ILE A 25 12.05 -19.43 2.31
N VAL A 26 11.21 -19.78 3.30
CA VAL A 26 9.83 -19.31 3.37
C VAL A 26 9.76 -17.79 3.56
N LEU A 27 10.59 -17.23 4.46
CA LEU A 27 10.65 -15.79 4.67
C LEU A 27 11.17 -15.05 3.43
N ALA A 28 12.19 -15.59 2.75
CA ALA A 28 12.69 -15.02 1.51
C ALA A 28 11.62 -15.02 0.41
N GLY A 29 10.88 -16.12 0.25
CA GLY A 29 9.77 -16.20 -0.70
C GLY A 29 8.63 -15.24 -0.37
N LEU A 30 8.28 -15.11 0.91
CA LEU A 30 7.25 -14.16 1.37
C LEU A 30 7.67 -12.72 1.10
N LEU A 31 8.92 -12.36 1.40
CA LEU A 31 9.47 -11.03 1.12
C LEU A 31 9.52 -10.76 -0.39
N ALA A 32 9.91 -11.74 -1.20
CA ALA A 32 9.91 -11.59 -2.66
C ALA A 32 8.50 -11.37 -3.23
N ALA A 33 7.51 -12.13 -2.76
CA ALA A 33 6.11 -11.97 -3.15
C ALA A 33 5.55 -10.59 -2.71
N PHE A 34 5.90 -10.15 -1.50
CA PHE A 34 5.57 -8.83 -1.00
C PHE A 34 6.19 -7.74 -1.88
N MET A 35 7.49 -7.82 -2.19
CA MET A 35 8.21 -6.82 -2.97
C MET A 35 7.63 -6.66 -4.38
N SER A 36 7.27 -7.77 -5.04
CA SER A 36 6.61 -7.75 -6.34
C SER A 36 5.31 -6.92 -6.34
N THR A 37 4.49 -7.12 -5.30
CA THR A 37 3.23 -6.38 -5.13
C THR A 37 3.48 -4.92 -4.75
N PHE A 38 4.47 -4.68 -3.88
CA PHE A 38 4.86 -3.37 -3.41
C PHE A 38 5.37 -2.50 -4.56
N ASP A 39 6.32 -3.00 -5.35
CA ASP A 39 6.91 -2.33 -6.50
C ASP A 39 5.84 -1.98 -7.55
N SER A 40 4.94 -2.93 -7.84
CA SER A 40 3.83 -2.71 -8.77
C SER A 40 2.89 -1.59 -8.31
N THR A 41 2.60 -1.55 -7.00
CA THR A 41 1.69 -0.56 -6.39
C THR A 41 2.33 0.83 -6.37
N VAL A 42 3.60 0.93 -5.96
CA VAL A 42 4.35 2.19 -5.93
C VAL A 42 4.53 2.73 -7.35
N ASN A 43 4.85 1.87 -8.32
CA ASN A 43 5.00 2.26 -9.71
C ASN A 43 3.69 2.77 -10.31
N ALA A 44 2.57 2.06 -10.07
CA ALA A 44 1.25 2.50 -10.52
C ALA A 44 0.83 3.83 -9.87
N GLY A 45 0.99 3.96 -8.55
CA GLY A 45 0.67 5.20 -7.83
C GLY A 45 1.50 6.39 -8.31
N THR A 46 2.79 6.16 -8.56
CA THR A 46 3.69 7.17 -9.13
C THR A 46 3.24 7.58 -10.54
N ALA A 47 2.82 6.64 -11.37
CA ALA A 47 2.34 6.92 -12.72
C ALA A 47 1.04 7.73 -12.71
N TYR A 48 0.11 7.44 -11.80
CA TYR A 48 -1.11 8.24 -11.63
C TYR A 48 -0.77 9.68 -11.23
N ILE A 49 0.11 9.88 -10.26
CA ILE A 49 0.49 11.24 -9.83
C ILE A 49 1.26 11.96 -10.95
N ALA A 50 2.25 11.31 -11.56
CA ALA A 50 3.10 11.95 -12.56
C ALA A 50 2.35 12.25 -13.88
N ASN A 51 1.52 11.34 -14.38
CA ASN A 51 0.76 11.55 -15.61
C ASN A 51 -0.51 12.38 -15.37
N ASP A 52 -1.33 11.97 -14.40
CA ASP A 52 -2.69 12.52 -14.27
C ASP A 52 -2.70 13.83 -13.50
N ILE A 53 -1.71 14.09 -12.65
CA ILE A 53 -1.58 15.37 -11.93
C ILE A 53 -0.52 16.23 -12.59
N TYR A 54 0.75 15.79 -12.58
CA TYR A 54 1.85 16.65 -13.01
C TYR A 54 1.81 16.95 -14.52
N LYS A 55 1.74 15.93 -15.36
CA LYS A 55 1.72 16.14 -16.82
C LYS A 55 0.41 16.78 -17.28
N ARG A 56 -0.73 16.38 -16.74
CA ARG A 56 -2.03 16.91 -17.17
C ARG A 56 -2.31 18.34 -16.70
N TYR A 57 -1.98 18.69 -15.44
CA TYR A 57 -2.39 19.97 -14.85
C TYR A 57 -1.24 20.93 -14.56
N ILE A 58 -0.01 20.45 -14.33
CA ILE A 58 1.12 21.31 -13.90
C ILE A 58 2.01 21.69 -15.09
N ASN A 59 2.48 20.72 -15.87
CA ASN A 59 3.37 20.97 -17.00
C ASN A 59 3.15 19.96 -18.15
N PRO A 60 2.20 20.26 -19.06
CA PRO A 60 1.88 19.41 -20.22
C PRO A 60 3.04 19.17 -21.17
N ASN A 61 3.96 20.13 -21.27
CA ASN A 61 5.10 20.09 -22.19
C ASN A 61 6.41 19.74 -21.47
N ALA A 62 6.34 19.03 -20.34
CA ALA A 62 7.52 18.61 -19.61
C ALA A 62 8.41 17.70 -20.47
N SER A 63 9.72 18.00 -20.53
CA SER A 63 10.68 17.13 -21.20
C SER A 63 10.80 15.78 -20.49
N ASN A 64 11.14 14.71 -21.23
CA ASN A 64 11.30 13.36 -20.67
C ASN A 64 12.23 13.33 -19.45
N ARG A 65 13.31 14.12 -19.44
CA ARG A 65 14.24 14.18 -18.31
C ARG A 65 13.58 14.76 -17.05
N LYS A 66 12.80 15.83 -17.18
CA LYS A 66 12.05 16.41 -16.05
C LYS A 66 10.97 15.44 -15.56
N TYR A 67 10.29 14.79 -16.49
CA TYR A 67 9.26 13.80 -16.17
C TYR A 67 9.82 12.64 -15.33
N VAL A 68 10.96 12.07 -15.72
CA VAL A 68 11.62 10.99 -14.97
C VAL A 68 11.98 11.45 -13.54
N VAL A 69 12.54 12.65 -13.39
CA VAL A 69 12.89 13.18 -12.05
C VAL A 69 11.64 13.35 -11.19
N VAL A 70 10.56 13.87 -11.75
CA VAL A 70 9.28 14.03 -11.03
C VAL A 70 8.73 12.67 -10.61
N SER A 71 8.76 11.66 -11.48
CA SER A 71 8.35 10.30 -11.12
C SER A 71 9.16 9.75 -9.95
N TYR A 72 10.48 9.95 -9.90
CA TYR A 72 11.28 9.54 -8.74
C TYR A 72 10.88 10.27 -7.46
N ILE A 73 10.65 11.58 -7.53
CA ILE A 73 10.21 12.38 -6.37
C ILE A 73 8.84 11.88 -5.87
N CYS A 74 7.89 11.63 -6.78
CA CYS A 74 6.58 11.09 -6.44
C CYS A 74 6.69 9.71 -5.78
N SER A 75 7.51 8.81 -6.33
CA SER A 75 7.74 7.48 -5.76
C SER A 75 8.29 7.55 -4.34
N ILE A 76 9.36 8.33 -4.13
CA ILE A 76 9.94 8.55 -2.79
C ILE A 76 8.91 9.13 -1.83
N THR A 77 8.12 10.11 -2.28
CA THR A 77 7.10 10.75 -1.45
C THR A 77 6.02 9.74 -1.01
N VAL A 78 5.51 8.93 -1.93
CA VAL A 78 4.51 7.89 -1.63
C VAL A 78 5.06 6.87 -0.65
N VAL A 79 6.31 6.40 -0.84
CA VAL A 79 6.96 5.45 0.05
C VAL A 79 7.16 6.03 1.45
N VAL A 80 7.63 7.28 1.56
CA VAL A 80 7.84 7.95 2.85
C VAL A 80 6.52 8.12 3.59
N ILE A 81 5.48 8.60 2.93
CA ILE A 81 4.16 8.75 3.53
C ILE A 81 3.62 7.39 3.98
N GLY A 82 3.67 6.37 3.12
CA GLY A 82 3.24 5.02 3.45
C GLY A 82 3.99 4.43 4.65
N ASN A 83 5.30 4.66 4.73
CA ASN A 83 6.12 4.21 5.86
C ASN A 83 5.73 4.92 7.16
N VAL A 84 5.55 6.25 7.14
CA VAL A 84 5.11 7.03 8.31
C VAL A 84 3.76 6.54 8.82
N PHE A 85 2.78 6.35 7.93
CA PHE A 85 1.47 5.79 8.29
C PHE A 85 1.58 4.36 8.84
N GLY A 86 2.47 3.55 8.28
CA GLY A 86 2.77 2.21 8.76
C GLY A 86 3.32 2.20 10.18
N LEU A 87 4.22 3.12 10.51
CA LEU A 87 4.80 3.24 11.85
C LEU A 87 3.78 3.72 12.90
N MET A 88 2.78 4.49 12.49
CA MET A 88 1.70 4.94 13.37
C MET A 88 0.60 3.90 13.58
N THR A 89 0.62 2.82 12.79
CA THR A 89 -0.43 1.79 12.80
C THR A 89 -0.11 0.69 13.81
N GLU A 90 -1.09 0.35 14.66
CA GLU A 90 -0.95 -0.73 15.64
C GLU A 90 -1.33 -2.13 15.11
N SER A 91 -2.23 -2.22 14.11
CA SER A 91 -2.63 -3.51 13.51
C SER A 91 -3.18 -3.35 12.10
N ILE A 92 -3.00 -4.39 11.28
CA ILE A 92 -3.52 -4.42 9.90
C ILE A 92 -5.05 -4.39 9.93
N HIS A 93 -5.66 -5.15 10.85
CA HIS A 93 -7.12 -5.18 11.01
C HIS A 93 -7.73 -3.79 11.30
N SER A 94 -7.06 -2.94 12.08
CA SER A 94 -7.54 -1.57 12.35
C SER A 94 -7.50 -0.71 11.08
N VAL A 95 -6.39 -0.77 10.33
CA VAL A 95 -6.24 -0.03 9.07
C VAL A 95 -7.26 -0.47 8.04
N THR A 96 -7.47 -1.78 7.89
CA THR A 96 -8.48 -2.30 6.97
C THR A 96 -9.86 -1.75 7.29
N LYS A 97 -10.26 -1.72 8.58
CA LYS A 97 -11.54 -1.14 8.98
C LYS A 97 -11.62 0.35 8.72
N TRP A 98 -10.55 1.09 8.97
CA TRP A 98 -10.50 2.53 8.72
C TRP A 98 -10.65 2.84 7.22
N ILE A 99 -9.90 2.15 6.36
CA ILE A 99 -9.98 2.31 4.90
C ILE A 99 -11.38 1.93 4.40
N VAL A 100 -11.89 0.75 4.80
CA VAL A 100 -13.22 0.29 4.37
C VAL A 100 -14.29 1.26 4.84
N GLY A 101 -14.27 1.69 6.10
CA GLY A 101 -15.25 2.62 6.65
C GLY A 101 -15.23 3.98 5.93
N ALA A 102 -14.04 4.53 5.68
CA ALA A 102 -13.88 5.78 4.95
C ALA A 102 -14.39 5.68 3.50
N LEU A 103 -14.04 4.61 2.78
CA LEU A 103 -14.48 4.37 1.41
C LEU A 103 -15.99 4.12 1.32
N PHE A 104 -16.55 3.31 2.22
CA PHE A 104 -17.98 3.03 2.23
C PHE A 104 -18.78 4.30 2.54
N GLY A 105 -18.35 5.09 3.53
CA GLY A 105 -18.96 6.38 3.84
C GLY A 105 -18.88 7.34 2.66
N GLY A 106 -17.71 7.46 2.02
CA GLY A 106 -17.50 8.32 0.86
C GLY A 106 -18.27 7.90 -0.39
N PHE A 107 -18.55 6.61 -0.58
CA PHE A 107 -19.31 6.10 -1.73
C PHE A 107 -20.82 6.08 -1.50
N THR A 108 -21.28 5.74 -0.29
CA THR A 108 -22.71 5.62 0.02
C THR A 108 -23.37 6.96 0.27
N ALA A 109 -22.68 7.92 0.91
CA ALA A 109 -23.22 9.26 1.17
C ALA A 109 -23.68 10.00 -0.10
N PRO A 110 -22.88 10.13 -1.17
CA PRO A 110 -23.32 10.80 -2.39
C PRO A 110 -24.41 10.03 -3.15
N ASN A 111 -24.40 8.69 -3.11
CA ASN A 111 -25.43 7.89 -3.78
C ASN A 111 -26.80 7.96 -3.08
N ILE A 112 -26.83 8.05 -1.74
CA ILE A 112 -28.07 8.23 -0.98
C ILE A 112 -28.63 9.64 -1.19
N LEU A 113 -27.76 10.66 -1.17
CA LEU A 113 -28.16 12.05 -1.49
C LEU A 113 -28.74 12.17 -2.90
N LYS A 114 -28.20 11.41 -3.88
CA LYS A 114 -28.71 11.41 -5.26
C LYS A 114 -30.03 10.63 -5.44
N LEU A 115 -30.41 9.76 -4.50
CA LEU A 115 -31.71 9.06 -4.50
C LEU A 115 -32.82 9.85 -3.79
N SER A 116 -32.47 10.88 -3.02
CA SER A 116 -33.39 11.66 -2.19
C SER A 116 -33.74 13.04 -2.75
N ILE A 117 -33.21 13.36 -3.94
CA ILE A 117 -33.49 14.55 -4.76
C ILE A 117 -34.04 14.07 -6.10
#